data_AF-A0A4R9PRJ5-F1
#
_entry.id   AF-A0A4R9PRJ5-F1
#
_cell.length_a   1.000
_cell.length_b   1.000
_cell.length_c   1.000
_cell.angle_alpha   90.00
_cell.angle_beta   90.00
_cell.angle_gamma   90.00
#
_symmetry.space_group_name_H-M   'P 1'
#
loop_
_entity.id
_entity.type
_entity.pdbx_description
1 polymer ?
#
loop_
_entity_poly.entity_id
_entity_poly.type
_entity_poly.pdbx_seq_one_letter_code
_entity_poly.pdbx_strand_id
1 'polypeptide(L)'
;IDDAELMQLPHAVRWDVAIAGNSAAPARRCIDIDLAAIIYTSGSTGEPKGVMLTHRNMMAACSSIASYLELLEDEVILNVLPLAFDYGLYQMIMAFRTGARLVLERSFAFPAQILG
;
A
#
# COMPACT_ATOMS: atom_id res chain seq x y z
N ILE A 1 -15.90 13.05 7.64
CA ILE A 1 -16.82 12.92 6.49
C ILE A 1 -18.15 12.45 7.04
N ASP A 2 -19.17 13.28 6.91
CA ASP A 2 -20.54 12.92 7.29
C ASP A 2 -21.21 12.09 6.19
N ASP A 3 -22.42 11.60 6.44
CA ASP A 3 -23.13 10.76 5.45
C ASP A 3 -23.50 11.55 4.18
N ALA A 4 -23.62 12.88 4.24
CA ALA A 4 -23.97 13.73 3.09
C ALA A 4 -22.78 13.93 2.15
N GLU A 5 -21.56 14.05 2.68
CA GLU A 5 -20.33 14.06 1.89
C GLU A 5 -20.02 12.67 1.31
N LEU A 6 -20.28 11.59 2.05
CA LEU A 6 -20.08 10.21 1.56
C LEU A 6 -20.94 9.90 0.33
N MET A 7 -22.20 10.35 0.31
CA MET A 7 -23.12 10.12 -0.82
C MET A 7 -22.71 10.83 -2.12
N GLN A 8 -21.81 11.83 -2.05
CA GLN A 8 -21.32 12.54 -3.23
C GLN A 8 -20.14 11.83 -3.90
N LEU A 9 -19.51 10.85 -3.22
CA LEU A 9 -18.38 10.10 -3.75
C LEU A 9 -18.88 8.86 -4.50
N PRO A 10 -18.57 8.72 -5.80
CA PRO A 10 -19.00 7.56 -6.57
C PRO A 10 -18.40 6.28 -5.98
N HIS A 11 -19.26 5.27 -5.77
CA HIS A 11 -18.91 3.96 -5.20
C HIS A 11 -18.40 3.96 -3.75
N ALA A 12 -18.53 5.07 -3.02
CA ALA A 12 -18.20 5.09 -1.60
C ALA A 12 -19.27 4.35 -0.78
N VAL A 13 -18.81 3.54 0.17
CA VAL A 13 -19.66 2.81 1.12
C VAL A 13 -19.04 2.89 2.51
N ARG A 14 -19.87 2.93 3.55
CA ARG A 14 -19.36 2.83 4.92
C ARG A 14 -18.79 1.44 5.17
N TRP A 15 -17.79 1.37 6.04
CA TRP A 15 -17.08 0.12 6.32
C TRP A 15 -17.99 -0.97 6.89
N ASP A 16 -18.88 -0.62 7.82
CA ASP A 16 -19.88 -1.51 8.41
C ASP A 16 -20.83 -2.11 7.36
N VAL A 17 -21.20 -1.32 6.35
CA VAL A 17 -22.02 -1.78 5.22
C VAL A 17 -21.21 -2.68 4.28
N ALA A 18 -19.96 -2.30 3.99
CA ALA A 18 -19.08 -3.07 3.12
C ALA A 18 -18.80 -4.48 3.65
N ILE A 19 -18.59 -4.63 4.96
CA ILE A 19 -18.33 -5.93 5.60
C ILE A 19 -19.58 -6.75 5.84
N ALA A 20 -20.77 -6.12 5.93
CA ALA A 20 -22.04 -6.82 6.07
C ALA A 20 -22.54 -7.41 4.74
N GLY A 21 -22.06 -6.88 3.61
CA GLY A 21 -22.37 -7.40 2.28
C GLY A 21 -21.71 -8.74 2.02
N ASN A 22 -22.48 -9.73 1.59
CA ASN A 22 -21.92 -10.96 1.02
C ASN A 22 -21.55 -10.72 -0.44
N SER A 23 -20.48 -9.95 -0.66
CA SER A 23 -19.98 -9.72 -2.02
C SER A 23 -19.25 -10.96 -2.50
N ALA A 24 -19.66 -11.50 -3.65
CA ALA A 24 -18.88 -12.51 -4.33
C ALA A 24 -17.46 -11.97 -4.57
N ALA A 25 -16.44 -12.82 -4.38
CA ALA A 25 -15.07 -12.44 -4.68
C ALA A 25 -14.99 -11.95 -6.13
N PRO A 26 -14.30 -10.82 -6.41
CA PRO A 26 -14.18 -10.32 -7.76
C PRO A 26 -13.53 -11.38 -8.65
N ALA A 27 -13.92 -11.39 -9.94
CA ALA A 27 -13.32 -12.28 -10.91
C ALA A 27 -11.79 -12.07 -10.91
N ARG A 28 -11.03 -13.17 -10.80
CA ARG A 28 -9.56 -13.14 -10.81
C ARG A 28 -9.08 -12.76 -12.21
N ARG A 29 -8.98 -11.45 -12.47
CA ARG A 29 -8.33 -10.91 -13.66
C ARG A 29 -6.84 -10.79 -13.38
N CYS A 30 -6.02 -11.01 -14.41
CA CYS A 30 -4.60 -10.72 -14.32
C CYS A 30 -4.43 -9.19 -14.35
N ILE A 31 -3.93 -8.62 -13.26
CA ILE A 31 -3.71 -7.18 -13.08
C ILE A 31 -2.22 -6.80 -13.11
N ASP A 32 -1.36 -7.73 -13.50
CA ASP A 32 0.10 -7.61 -13.40
C ASP A 32 0.65 -6.35 -14.06
N ILE A 33 0.09 -5.95 -15.20
CA ILE A 33 0.52 -4.77 -15.95
C ILE A 33 -0.26 -3.50 -15.60
N ASP A 34 -1.29 -3.61 -14.77
CA ASP A 34 -2.07 -2.47 -14.34
C ASP A 34 -1.25 -1.64 -13.34
N LEU A 35 -1.44 -0.32 -13.39
CA LEU A 35 -0.78 0.62 -12.49
C LEU A 35 -1.28 0.40 -11.06
N ALA A 36 -0.35 0.15 -10.13
CA ALA A 36 -0.63 -0.11 -8.72
C ALA A 36 -0.26 1.08 -7.82
N ALA A 37 0.82 1.81 -8.14
CA ALA A 37 1.29 2.93 -7.35
C ALA A 37 2.02 3.98 -8.20
N ILE A 38 2.05 5.21 -7.69
CA ILE A 38 2.92 6.29 -8.18
C ILE A 38 3.70 6.85 -6.99
N ILE A 39 5.04 6.81 -7.06
CA ILE A 39 5.92 7.35 -6.03
C ILE A 39 6.59 8.61 -6.57
N TYR A 40 6.41 9.74 -5.88
CA TYR A 40 7.03 11.01 -6.29
C TYR A 40 8.42 11.15 -5.68
N THR A 41 9.37 11.57 -6.52
CA THR A 41 10.77 11.80 -6.14
C THR A 41 11.17 13.23 -6.46
N SER A 42 12.14 13.78 -5.73
CA SER A 42 12.70 15.12 -6.03
C SER A 42 13.37 15.09 -7.40
N GLY A 43 12.78 15.75 -8.39
CA GLY A 43 13.39 15.87 -9.71
C GLY A 43 14.59 16.82 -9.67
N SER A 44 15.66 16.48 -10.38
CA SER A 44 16.85 17.35 -10.52
C SER A 44 16.55 18.70 -11.18
N THR A 45 15.38 18.86 -11.79
CA THR A 45 14.89 20.06 -12.47
C THR A 45 13.98 20.94 -11.59
N GLY A 46 13.83 20.62 -10.30
CA GLY A 46 12.98 21.33 -9.35
C GLY A 46 11.55 20.78 -9.24
N GLU A 47 11.02 20.18 -10.31
CA GLU A 47 9.68 19.57 -10.32
C GLU A 47 9.71 18.08 -9.91
N PRO A 48 8.84 17.62 -9.00
CA PRO A 48 8.74 16.21 -8.64
C PRO A 48 8.39 15.31 -9.83
N LYS A 49 9.04 14.15 -9.91
CA LYS A 49 8.78 13.13 -10.95
C LYS A 49 8.05 11.94 -10.34
N GLY A 50 6.93 11.54 -10.95
CA GLY A 50 6.16 10.37 -10.56
C GLY A 50 6.71 9.09 -11.19
N VAL A 51 7.16 8.16 -10.35
CA VAL A 51 7.57 6.81 -10.75
C VAL A 51 6.34 5.93 -10.75
N MET A 52 5.91 5.50 -11.95
CA MET A 52 4.76 4.62 -12.15
C MET A 52 5.17 3.16 -11.94
N LEU A 53 4.47 2.45 -11.05
CA LEU A 53 4.75 1.06 -10.70
C LEU A 53 3.52 0.19 -10.98
N THR A 54 3.70 -0.83 -11.81
CA THR A 54 2.67 -1.87 -12.00
C THR A 54 2.66 -2.87 -10.85
N HIS A 55 1.58 -3.66 -10.72
CA HIS A 55 1.53 -4.77 -9.77
C HIS A 55 2.74 -5.70 -9.92
N ARG A 56 3.13 -6.03 -11.15
CA ARG A 56 4.29 -6.89 -11.43
C ARG A 56 5.61 -6.26 -11.00
N ASN A 57 5.79 -4.95 -11.19
CA ASN A 57 7.01 -4.27 -10.71
C ASN A 57 7.15 -4.40 -9.20
N MET A 58 6.07 -4.13 -8.47
CA MET A 58 6.06 -4.19 -7.00
C MET A 58 6.28 -5.62 -6.49
N MET A 59 5.58 -6.60 -7.07
CA MET A 59 5.72 -8.00 -6.64
C MET A 59 7.09 -8.59 -6.97
N ALA A 60 7.72 -8.17 -8.08
CA ALA A 60 9.08 -8.59 -8.42
C ALA A 60 10.11 -8.06 -7.41
N ALA A 61 10.05 -6.76 -7.09
CA ALA A 61 10.92 -6.15 -6.08
C ALA A 61 10.71 -6.77 -4.69
N CYS A 62 9.46 -6.92 -4.26
CA CYS A 62 9.12 -7.57 -3.00
C CYS A 62 9.66 -9.00 -2.92
N SER A 63 9.51 -9.79 -4.00
CA SER A 63 10.00 -11.17 -4.03
C SER A 63 11.53 -11.24 -4.00
N SER A 64 12.21 -10.28 -4.63
CA SER A 64 13.67 -10.17 -4.60
C SER A 64 14.17 -9.89 -3.18
N ILE A 65 13.60 -8.89 -2.51
CA ILE A 65 14.01 -8.49 -1.16
C ILE A 65 13.68 -9.60 -0.15
N ALA A 66 12.46 -10.16 -0.20
CA ALA A 66 12.06 -11.22 0.72
C ALA A 66 12.92 -12.48 0.57
N SER A 67 13.30 -12.83 -0.67
CA SER A 67 14.22 -13.96 -0.91
C SER A 67 15.63 -13.67 -0.39
N TYR A 68 16.14 -12.46 -0.61
CA TYR A 68 17.47 -12.06 -0.15
C TYR A 68 17.59 -12.05 1.38
N LEU A 69 16.53 -11.60 2.07
CA LEU A 69 16.45 -11.58 3.52
C LEU A 69 15.99 -12.90 4.15
N GLU A 70 15.68 -13.91 3.32
CA GLU A 70 15.15 -15.21 3.75
C GLU A 70 13.93 -15.08 4.69
N LEU A 71 13.03 -14.14 4.39
CA LEU A 71 11.90 -13.84 5.27
C LEU A 71 10.96 -15.05 5.45
N LEU A 72 10.65 -15.34 6.70
CA LEU A 72 9.71 -16.37 7.13
C LEU A 72 8.46 -15.78 7.79
N GLU A 73 7.45 -16.62 8.01
CA GLU A 73 6.15 -16.23 8.56
C GLU A 73 6.19 -15.83 10.04
N ASP A 74 7.19 -16.29 10.80
CA ASP A 74 7.38 -15.99 12.22
C ASP A 74 8.18 -14.68 12.47
N GLU A 75 8.61 -14.02 11.40
CA GLU A 75 9.33 -12.75 11.47
C GLU A 75 8.46 -11.57 11.91
N VAL A 76 9.12 -10.56 12.48
CA VAL A 76 8.49 -9.29 12.86
C VAL A 76 9.13 -8.15 12.06
N ILE A 77 8.37 -7.61 11.11
CA ILE A 77 8.80 -6.48 10.28
C ILE A 77 8.35 -5.19 10.94
N LEU A 78 9.31 -4.36 11.35
CA LEU A 78 9.06 -3.02 11.87
C LEU A 78 9.04 -2.01 10.70
N ASN A 79 7.89 -1.42 10.43
CA ASN A 79 7.73 -0.36 9.44
C ASN A 79 7.96 1.01 10.08
N VAL A 80 9.15 1.56 9.85
CA VAL A 80 9.64 2.86 10.37
C VAL A 80 9.79 3.91 9.28
N LEU A 81 9.51 3.56 8.02
CA LEU A 81 9.63 4.46 6.88
C LEU A 81 8.24 4.84 6.36
N PRO A 82 8.04 6.07 5.86
CA PRO A 82 6.77 6.49 5.28
C PRO A 82 6.33 5.57 4.13
N LEU A 83 5.04 5.29 4.04
CA LEU A 83 4.47 4.50 2.92
C LEU A 83 4.56 5.22 1.57
N ALA A 84 4.74 6.54 1.57
CA ALA A 84 5.02 7.33 0.37
C ALA A 84 6.45 7.09 -0.17
N PHE A 85 7.31 6.44 0.61
CA PHE A 85 8.64 6.00 0.19
C PHE A 85 8.60 4.50 -0.13
N ASP A 86 9.30 4.09 -1.18
CA ASP A 86 9.27 2.72 -1.69
C ASP A 86 9.69 1.70 -0.63
N TYR A 87 10.76 1.96 0.13
CA TYR A 87 11.19 1.07 1.21
C TYR A 87 10.14 0.92 2.32
N GLY A 88 9.43 1.98 2.69
CA GLY A 88 8.35 1.91 3.69
C GLY A 88 7.17 1.10 3.16
N LEU A 89 6.80 1.32 1.90
CA LEU A 89 5.78 0.54 1.23
C LEU A 89 6.17 -0.96 1.16
N TYR A 90 7.42 -1.28 0.86
CA TYR A 90 7.88 -2.67 0.80
C TYR A 90 7.91 -3.37 2.17
N GLN A 91 8.21 -2.66 3.26
CA GLN A 91 8.11 -3.24 4.62
C GLN A 91 6.71 -3.80 4.88
N MET A 92 5.66 -3.07 4.47
CA MET A 92 4.28 -3.52 4.58
C MET A 92 3.95 -4.68 3.61
N ILE A 93 4.32 -4.55 2.34
CA ILE A 93 4.01 -5.56 1.31
C ILE A 93 4.69 -6.90 1.61
N MET A 94 5.93 -6.88 2.08
CA MET A 94 6.66 -8.10 2.47
C MET A 94 5.96 -8.82 3.63
N ALA A 95 5.49 -8.08 4.64
CA ALA A 95 4.76 -8.68 5.76
C ALA A 95 3.50 -9.41 5.26
N PHE A 96 2.70 -8.76 4.41
CA PHE A 96 1.49 -9.36 3.86
C PHE A 96 1.77 -10.54 2.93
N ARG A 97 2.83 -10.47 2.13
CA ARG A 97 3.23 -11.56 1.22
C ARG A 97 3.68 -12.80 1.97
N THR A 98 4.48 -12.63 3.02
CA THR A 98 5.09 -13.73 3.77
C THR A 98 4.17 -14.26 4.89
N GLY A 99 3.15 -13.50 5.28
CA GLY A 99 2.33 -13.82 6.46
C GLY A 99 2.97 -13.40 7.79
N ALA A 100 4.05 -12.62 7.71
CA ALA A 100 4.81 -12.14 8.87
C ALA A 100 4.05 -11.04 9.64
N ARG A 101 4.47 -10.81 10.89
CA ARG A 101 3.89 -9.76 11.72
C ARG A 101 4.42 -8.39 11.30
N LEU A 102 3.52 -7.48 10.94
CA LEU A 102 3.85 -6.06 10.72
C LEU A 102 3.65 -5.25 12.00
N VAL A 103 4.67 -4.50 12.41
CA VAL A 103 4.58 -3.49 13.48
C VAL A 103 4.74 -2.11 12.85
N LEU A 104 3.73 -1.25 13.02
CA LEU A 104 3.73 0.11 12.48
C LEU A 104 4.29 1.08 13.52
N GLU A 105 5.29 1.87 13.12
CA GLU A 105 5.73 3.02 13.90
C GLU A 105 4.72 4.17 13.71
N ARG A 106 4.28 4.80 14.81
CA ARG A 106 3.15 5.75 14.81
C ARG A 106 3.44 7.05 14.07
N SER A 107 4.69 7.49 14.06
CA SER A 107 5.12 8.81 13.60
C SER A 107 5.28 8.86 12.07
N PHE A 108 5.66 7.75 11.44
CA PHE A 108 5.97 7.71 10.00
C PHE A 108 4.93 6.97 9.14
N ALA A 109 4.22 5.97 9.67
CA ALA A 109 3.25 5.20 8.90
C ALA A 109 1.99 6.01 8.53
N PHE A 110 1.64 6.97 9.39
CA PHE A 110 0.54 7.90 9.19
C PHE A 110 1.06 9.30 9.50
N PRO A 111 1.20 10.21 8.52
CA PRO A 111 1.44 11.60 8.85
C PRO A 111 0.28 12.05 9.75
N ALA A 112 0.61 12.44 10.99
CA ALA A 112 -0.38 12.78 12.02
C ALA A 112 -1.33 13.92 11.61
N GLN A 113 -1.03 14.62 10.53
CA GLN A 113 -1.87 15.58 9.85
C GLN A 113 -1.66 15.44 8.34
N ILE A 114 -2.70 15.03 7.60
CA ILE A 114 -2.89 15.59 6.26
C ILE A 114 -3.31 17.03 6.54
N LEU A 115 -2.42 17.98 6.24
CA LEU A 115 -2.66 19.41 6.47
C LEU A 115 -3.98 19.82 5.80
N GLY A 116 -4.92 20.30 6.62
CA GLY A 116 -5.98 21.27 6.31
C GLY A 116 -6.89 20.96 5.13
#